data_AF-A0A2G5DVE4-F1
#
_entry.id   AF-A0A2G5DVE4-F1
#
_cell.length_a   1.000
_cell.length_b   1.000
_cell.length_c   1.000
_cell.angle_alpha   90.00
_cell.angle_beta   90.00
_cell.angle_gamma   90.00
#
_symmetry.space_group_name_H-M   'P 1'
#
loop_
_entity.id
_entity.type
_entity.pdbx_description
1 polymer ?
#
loop_
_entity_poly.entity_id
_entity_poly.type
_entity_poly.pdbx_seq_one_letter_code
_entity_poly.pdbx_strand_id
1 'polypeptide(L)'
;MKGQRSATPNPNHKHPKSTKSITISSTFKQTKKTLISNIPKNLKSAKTLENPSSPQQSLNWVPLNLSKSELFLPLTLPTGQTFRWKQTGVFQFTGVVKSHLVSLKQLDNGEYLGTVEGFDFHKFPSLERLSLVSEDELRAAGFGYRAKYIVGTVKALQSKPGGGAEWLVSLRSLDLNEVIEALCTLPGVGPKVASCIALFSLDQHHAVPVDTHVWKIATRYLMPELATARLTPKLCIRVAEAFVSKFGKYAGWAQTVLFIAELPSQKALLPTNSETPQKQKSVRTKVKESATKLSPFIFEEPNS
;
A
#
# COMPACT_ATOMS: atom_id res chain seq x y z
N MET A 1 0.50 29.98 78.57
CA MET A 1 1.55 31.00 78.30
C MET A 1 1.28 31.56 76.91
N LYS A 2 1.00 32.86 76.84
CA LYS A 2 0.43 33.60 75.70
C LYS A 2 1.47 34.57 75.12
N GLY A 3 1.36 34.82 73.80
CA GLY A 3 1.77 36.06 73.11
C GLY A 3 3.27 36.24 72.88
N GLN A 4 3.77 36.95 71.88
CA GLN A 4 3.24 37.83 70.84
C GLN A 4 4.43 38.14 69.90
N ARG A 5 4.23 38.21 68.58
CA ARG A 5 4.93 39.17 67.69
C ARG A 5 4.02 39.55 66.52
N SER A 6 3.58 40.81 66.55
CA SER A 6 3.09 41.66 65.45
C SER A 6 4.31 42.29 64.74
N ALA A 7 4.31 42.95 63.57
CA ALA A 7 3.32 43.47 62.63
C ALA A 7 3.96 43.63 61.22
N THR A 8 3.12 43.74 60.19
CA THR A 8 3.40 44.05 58.76
C THR A 8 3.71 45.54 58.49
N PRO A 9 4.07 45.95 57.24
CA PRO A 9 3.03 46.45 56.32
C PRO A 9 3.16 46.09 54.81
N ASN A 10 1.99 46.21 54.16
CA ASN A 10 1.52 46.12 52.74
C ASN A 10 2.25 47.11 51.76
N PRO A 11 1.95 47.27 50.43
CA PRO A 11 0.96 46.62 49.54
C PRO A 11 1.33 46.36 48.05
N ASN A 12 0.38 45.71 47.35
CA ASN A 12 0.04 45.83 45.91
C ASN A 12 1.05 45.40 44.83
N HIS A 13 0.72 44.33 44.10
CA HIS A 13 0.30 44.47 42.70
C HIS A 13 -0.39 43.19 42.19
N LYS A 14 -1.68 43.35 41.82
CA LYS A 14 -2.42 42.39 41.00
C LYS A 14 -1.89 42.48 39.57
N HIS A 15 -1.54 41.34 38.97
CA HIS A 15 -1.55 41.17 37.52
C HIS A 15 -2.44 39.97 37.13
N PRO A 16 -3.22 40.09 36.05
CA PRO A 16 -4.33 39.20 35.74
C PRO A 16 -3.89 37.92 35.03
N LYS A 17 -4.61 36.83 35.32
CA LYS A 17 -4.59 35.59 34.54
C LYS A 17 -5.15 35.88 33.14
N SER A 18 -4.31 35.87 32.12
CA SER A 18 -4.73 35.84 30.72
C SER A 18 -4.92 34.39 30.29
N THR A 19 -6.17 33.92 30.35
CA THR A 19 -6.63 32.76 29.61
C THR A 19 -6.73 33.17 28.14
N LYS A 20 -5.80 32.72 27.30
CA LYS A 20 -5.96 32.78 25.84
C LYS A 20 -6.04 31.35 25.29
N SER A 21 -7.25 31.01 24.88
CA SER A 21 -7.58 29.91 23.98
C SER A 21 -6.64 29.89 22.78
N ILE A 22 -5.96 28.77 22.56
CA ILE A 22 -5.38 28.45 21.27
C ILE A 22 -6.30 27.42 20.64
N THR A 23 -7.20 27.92 19.81
CA THR A 23 -8.05 27.15 18.92
C THR A 23 -7.17 26.41 17.92
N ILE A 24 -7.20 25.08 17.98
CA ILE A 24 -6.55 24.19 17.02
C ILE A 24 -7.33 24.32 15.70
N SER A 25 -6.78 25.07 14.74
CA SER A 25 -7.30 25.11 13.38
C SER A 25 -6.88 23.85 12.63
N SER A 26 -7.81 22.91 12.53
CA SER A 26 -7.73 21.73 11.66
C SER A 26 -7.95 22.16 10.21
N THR A 27 -6.89 22.25 9.41
CA THR A 27 -7.06 22.37 7.95
C THR A 27 -6.01 21.58 7.20
N PHE A 28 -6.33 20.31 6.91
CA PHE A 28 -5.76 19.58 5.77
C PHE A 28 -6.92 18.95 5.00
N LYS A 29 -7.66 19.80 4.27
CA LYS A 29 -8.56 19.39 3.21
C LYS A 29 -7.82 19.60 1.89
N GLN A 30 -7.25 18.55 1.34
CA GLN A 30 -6.74 18.58 -0.02
C GLN A 30 -7.95 18.41 -0.95
N THR A 31 -8.49 19.56 -1.40
CA THR A 31 -9.66 19.63 -2.26
C THR A 31 -9.27 19.16 -3.66
N LYS A 32 -9.87 18.05 -4.07
CA LYS A 32 -9.76 17.44 -5.39
C LYS A 32 -10.66 18.20 -6.38
N LYS A 33 -10.30 19.43 -6.79
CA LYS A 33 -11.04 20.16 -7.83
C LYS A 33 -10.32 21.37 -8.45
N THR A 34 -9.07 21.23 -8.93
CA THR A 34 -8.52 22.21 -9.90
C THR A 34 -7.37 21.60 -10.69
N LEU A 35 -7.67 20.94 -11.82
CA LEU A 35 -6.67 20.65 -12.88
C LEU A 35 -7.36 20.31 -14.22
N ILE A 36 -8.52 20.95 -14.48
CA ILE A 36 -9.13 21.03 -15.82
C ILE A 36 -9.68 22.45 -15.99
N SER A 37 -8.78 23.43 -16.06
CA SER A 37 -9.04 24.77 -16.61
C SER A 37 -7.77 25.59 -16.46
N ASN A 38 -6.85 25.44 -17.41
CA ASN A 38 -5.86 26.45 -17.80
C ASN A 38 -5.15 25.94 -19.06
N ILE A 39 -5.87 25.96 -20.18
CA ILE A 39 -5.27 25.91 -21.51
C ILE A 39 -5.10 27.38 -21.92
N PRO A 40 -3.88 27.91 -22.05
CA PRO A 40 -3.67 29.24 -22.62
C PRO A 40 -4.07 29.20 -24.10
N LYS A 41 -5.13 29.92 -24.46
CA LYS A 41 -5.51 30.20 -25.84
C LYS A 41 -4.63 31.32 -26.39
N ASN A 42 -3.38 31.03 -26.73
CA ASN A 42 -2.63 31.73 -27.78
C ASN A 42 -1.24 31.13 -27.94
N LEU A 43 -1.00 30.45 -29.05
CA LEU A 43 0.34 30.28 -29.60
C LEU A 43 0.23 30.28 -31.13
N LYS A 44 0.14 31.48 -31.69
CA LYS A 44 0.49 31.72 -33.10
C LYS A 44 1.95 32.15 -33.15
N SER A 45 2.72 31.47 -33.99
CA SER A 45 4.11 31.76 -34.40
C SER A 45 5.17 31.87 -33.31
N ALA A 46 5.87 30.76 -33.06
CA ALA A 46 7.28 30.81 -32.67
C ALA A 46 8.07 29.88 -33.61
N LYS A 47 9.06 30.47 -34.29
CA LYS A 47 9.89 29.88 -35.34
C LYS A 47 10.60 28.61 -34.87
N THR A 48 10.65 27.64 -35.77
CA THR A 48 11.51 26.45 -35.73
C THR A 48 12.95 26.84 -35.40
N LEU A 49 13.42 26.46 -34.21
CA LEU A 49 14.84 26.32 -33.91
C LEU A 49 15.15 24.83 -34.02
N GLU A 50 15.65 24.43 -35.18
CA GLU A 50 16.33 23.15 -35.34
C GLU A 50 17.65 23.20 -34.57
N ASN A 51 17.91 22.18 -33.76
CA ASN A 51 19.24 21.87 -33.25
C ASN A 51 19.34 20.35 -32.99
N PRO A 52 20.54 19.75 -33.02
CA PRO A 52 20.86 18.70 -33.96
C PRO A 52 20.90 17.34 -33.28
N SER A 53 20.40 16.32 -33.99
CA SER A 53 20.81 14.91 -33.90
C SER A 53 21.37 14.44 -32.55
N SER A 54 20.52 14.29 -31.54
CA SER A 54 20.71 13.22 -30.57
C SER A 54 20.33 11.90 -31.26
N PRO A 55 21.13 10.83 -31.17
CA PRO A 55 20.72 9.55 -31.72
C PRO A 55 19.45 9.14 -30.99
N GLN A 56 18.31 9.16 -31.69
CA GLN A 56 17.11 8.48 -31.24
C GLN A 56 17.49 7.01 -31.12
N GLN A 57 17.91 6.59 -29.92
CA GLN A 57 17.95 5.18 -29.59
C GLN A 57 16.53 4.67 -29.81
N SER A 58 16.34 3.97 -30.92
CA SER A 58 15.11 3.24 -31.19
C SER A 58 14.91 2.32 -30.00
N LEU A 59 13.94 2.63 -29.14
CA LEU A 59 13.54 1.77 -28.05
C LEU A 59 13.07 0.47 -28.67
N ASN A 60 13.89 -0.58 -28.56
CA ASN A 60 13.56 -1.88 -29.12
C ASN A 60 12.54 -2.55 -28.20
N TRP A 61 11.27 -2.47 -28.57
CA TRP A 61 10.19 -3.09 -27.82
C TRP A 61 10.13 -4.59 -28.12
N VAL A 62 10.11 -5.40 -27.07
CA VAL A 62 10.04 -6.86 -27.17
C VAL A 62 8.67 -7.32 -26.67
N PRO A 63 7.92 -8.13 -27.45
CA PRO A 63 6.63 -8.65 -26.99
C PRO A 63 6.84 -9.69 -25.88
N LEU A 64 6.00 -9.62 -24.84
CA LEU A 64 5.98 -10.61 -23.76
C LEU A 64 4.99 -11.76 -24.01
N ASN A 65 4.20 -11.68 -25.09
CA ASN A 65 3.18 -12.67 -25.48
C ASN A 65 2.23 -13.06 -24.35
N LEU A 66 1.77 -12.08 -23.57
CA LEU A 66 0.82 -12.28 -22.48
C LEU A 66 -0.58 -11.81 -22.89
N SER A 67 -1.60 -12.56 -22.47
CA SER A 67 -2.98 -12.17 -22.62
C SER A 67 -3.40 -11.14 -21.56
N LYS A 68 -4.48 -10.39 -21.84
CA LYS A 68 -5.09 -9.47 -20.86
C LYS A 68 -5.59 -10.18 -19.60
N SER A 69 -5.97 -11.45 -19.71
CA SER A 69 -6.38 -12.29 -18.58
C SER A 69 -5.21 -12.63 -17.64
N GLU A 70 -3.98 -12.68 -18.16
CA GLU A 70 -2.78 -12.97 -17.35
C GLU A 70 -2.18 -11.70 -16.76
N LEU A 71 -2.17 -10.59 -17.52
CA LEU A 71 -1.62 -9.33 -17.07
C LEU A 71 -2.44 -8.15 -17.60
N PHE A 72 -3.01 -7.38 -16.68
CA PHE A 72 -3.65 -6.11 -17.00
C PHE A 72 -2.99 -4.96 -16.25
N LEU A 73 -2.15 -4.18 -16.95
CA LEU A 73 -1.27 -3.18 -16.33
C LEU A 73 -2.01 -2.18 -15.41
N PRO A 74 -3.20 -1.64 -15.77
CA PRO A 74 -3.94 -0.71 -14.91
C PRO A 74 -4.45 -1.31 -13.58
N LEU A 75 -4.63 -2.63 -13.51
CA LEU A 75 -5.01 -3.34 -12.27
C LEU A 75 -3.79 -3.89 -11.51
N THR A 76 -2.59 -3.85 -12.09
CA THR A 76 -1.39 -4.42 -11.46
C THR A 76 -0.45 -3.34 -10.93
N LEU A 77 -0.07 -2.37 -11.75
CA LEU A 77 1.02 -1.44 -11.43
C LEU A 77 0.65 -0.30 -10.46
N PRO A 78 -0.54 0.33 -10.54
CA PRO A 78 -0.89 1.44 -9.66
C PRO A 78 -1.63 0.99 -8.37
N THR A 79 -1.48 -0.26 -7.94
CA THR A 79 -2.35 -0.85 -6.89
C THR A 79 -1.69 -1.08 -5.53
N GLY A 80 -0.56 -0.41 -5.28
CA GLY A 80 0.11 -0.41 -3.97
C GLY A 80 0.97 -1.64 -3.70
N GLN A 81 1.07 -2.57 -4.65
CA GLN A 81 2.09 -3.63 -4.66
C GLN A 81 3.48 -3.06 -4.98
N THR A 82 3.52 -2.03 -5.83
CA THR A 82 4.71 -1.28 -6.21
C THR A 82 4.39 0.20 -6.28
N PHE A 83 5.39 1.03 -6.01
CA PHE A 83 5.27 2.50 -6.02
C PHE A 83 6.23 3.15 -7.04
N ARG A 84 6.91 2.33 -7.86
CA ARG A 84 7.98 2.78 -8.77
C ARG A 84 7.55 2.85 -10.24
N TRP A 85 6.26 2.63 -10.52
CA TRP A 85 5.70 2.72 -11.85
C TRP A 85 4.84 3.98 -11.95
N LYS A 86 5.02 4.74 -13.03
CA LYS A 86 4.19 5.90 -13.38
C LYS A 86 3.46 5.58 -14.67
N GLN A 87 2.19 6.00 -14.75
CA GLN A 87 1.48 5.99 -16.02
C GLN A 87 2.02 7.12 -16.88
N THR A 88 2.60 6.75 -18.02
CA THR A 88 3.33 7.64 -18.93
C THR A 88 2.70 7.70 -20.32
N GLY A 89 1.60 6.97 -20.50
CA GLY A 89 0.72 7.05 -21.66
C GLY A 89 -0.57 6.27 -21.40
N VAL A 90 -1.45 6.20 -22.40
CA VAL A 90 -2.65 5.35 -22.34
C VAL A 90 -2.19 3.88 -22.34
N PHE A 91 -2.53 3.13 -21.28
CA PHE A 91 -2.08 1.75 -21.06
C PHE A 91 -0.55 1.55 -21.08
N GLN A 92 0.21 2.62 -20.85
CA GLN A 92 1.67 2.60 -20.82
C GLN A 92 2.17 3.05 -19.46
N PHE A 93 3.08 2.25 -18.90
CA PHE A 93 3.67 2.48 -17.61
C PHE A 93 5.18 2.37 -17.70
N THR A 94 5.88 3.33 -17.13
CA THR A 94 7.33 3.32 -17.05
C THR A 94 7.73 3.22 -15.58
N GLY A 95 8.67 2.33 -15.31
CA GLY A 95 9.18 2.10 -13.97
C GLY A 95 10.58 1.53 -14.00
N VAL A 96 11.15 1.36 -12.81
CA VAL A 96 12.53 0.89 -12.68
C VAL A 96 12.55 -0.51 -12.10
N VAL A 97 13.14 -1.44 -12.87
CA VAL A 97 13.32 -2.85 -12.50
C VAL A 97 14.82 -3.11 -12.34
N LYS A 98 15.25 -3.47 -11.13
CA LYS A 98 16.67 -3.54 -10.76
C LYS A 98 17.39 -2.21 -11.14
N SER A 99 18.35 -2.29 -12.05
CA SER A 99 19.14 -1.17 -12.58
C SER A 99 18.63 -0.58 -13.89
N HIS A 100 17.50 -1.06 -14.43
CA HIS A 100 17.01 -0.72 -15.76
C HIS A 100 15.72 0.11 -15.68
N LEU A 101 15.62 1.13 -16.53
CA LEU A 101 14.37 1.81 -16.82
C LEU A 101 13.61 0.99 -17.86
N VAL A 102 12.40 0.55 -17.50
CA VAL A 102 11.58 -0.31 -18.34
C VAL A 102 10.24 0.38 -18.58
N SER A 103 9.83 0.44 -19.84
CA SER A 103 8.47 0.80 -20.19
C SER A 103 7.71 -0.46 -20.58
N LEU A 104 6.50 -0.61 -20.04
CA LEU A 104 5.55 -1.63 -20.43
C LEU A 104 4.36 -0.93 -21.08
N LYS A 105 3.96 -1.43 -22.23
CA LYS A 105 2.78 -0.95 -22.95
C LYS A 105 1.88 -2.14 -23.22
N GLN A 106 0.63 -2.02 -22.80
CA GLN A 106 -0.39 -3.00 -23.17
C GLN A 106 -1.06 -2.52 -24.45
N LEU A 107 -1.14 -3.41 -25.44
CA LEU A 107 -1.79 -3.14 -26.70
C LEU A 107 -3.18 -3.76 -26.65
N ASP A 108 -4.21 -3.02 -27.05
CA ASP A 108 -5.57 -3.57 -27.15
C ASP A 108 -5.68 -4.58 -28.33
N ASN A 109 -4.77 -4.50 -29.31
CA ASN A 109 -4.75 -5.29 -30.55
C ASN A 109 -3.44 -5.20 -31.40
N GLY A 110 -2.30 -4.84 -30.80
CA GLY A 110 -0.98 -5.04 -31.42
C GLY A 110 -0.52 -4.02 -32.50
N GLU A 111 -0.39 -2.72 -32.16
CA GLU A 111 0.60 -1.71 -32.65
C GLU A 111 0.12 -0.31 -32.17
N TYR A 112 0.89 0.66 -31.65
CA TYR A 112 2.17 1.29 -32.02
C TYR A 112 2.93 1.83 -30.76
N LEU A 113 4.22 2.22 -30.88
CA LEU A 113 5.25 2.26 -29.82
C LEU A 113 5.92 3.64 -29.55
N GLY A 114 5.14 4.70 -29.35
CA GLY A 114 5.64 6.06 -29.04
C GLY A 114 6.24 6.29 -27.62
N THR A 115 6.75 7.52 -27.43
CA THR A 115 7.66 8.00 -26.36
C THR A 115 7.05 8.34 -25.00
N VAL A 116 7.92 8.41 -23.97
CA VAL A 116 7.65 8.89 -22.59
C VAL A 116 8.73 9.93 -22.25
N GLU A 117 8.53 11.26 -22.30
CA GLU A 117 7.64 12.20 -21.57
C GLU A 117 8.11 12.63 -20.16
N GLY A 118 9.16 13.46 -20.07
CA GLY A 118 9.29 14.52 -19.05
C GLY A 118 9.41 14.14 -17.56
N PHE A 119 9.50 12.86 -17.21
CA PHE A 119 9.66 12.41 -15.82
C PHE A 119 11.09 11.91 -15.55
N ASP A 120 11.69 12.41 -14.47
CA ASP A 120 12.92 11.85 -13.95
C ASP A 120 12.65 10.55 -13.17
N PHE A 121 13.42 9.52 -13.50
CA PHE A 121 13.38 8.22 -12.84
C PHE A 121 14.73 7.93 -12.18
N HIS A 122 14.69 7.49 -10.93
CA HIS A 122 15.88 7.14 -10.16
C HIS A 122 15.83 5.69 -9.70
N LYS A 123 17.01 5.07 -9.60
CA LYS A 123 17.17 3.75 -8.95
C LYS A 123 16.72 3.84 -7.48
N PHE A 124 16.23 2.71 -6.94
CA PHE A 124 16.01 2.63 -5.52
C PHE A 124 17.39 2.71 -4.86
N PRO A 125 17.56 3.52 -3.81
CA PRO A 125 18.88 3.73 -3.22
C PRO A 125 19.42 2.41 -2.66
N SER A 126 20.73 2.18 -2.86
CA SER A 126 21.42 1.05 -2.26
C SER A 126 21.54 1.23 -0.74
N LEU A 127 21.88 0.15 -0.03
CA LEU A 127 22.06 0.22 1.42
C LEU A 127 23.20 1.17 1.79
N GLU A 128 24.28 1.17 1.01
CA GLU A 128 25.41 2.08 1.15
C GLU A 128 24.95 3.53 0.97
N ARG A 129 24.15 3.81 -0.07
CA ARG A 129 23.65 5.17 -0.31
C ARG A 129 22.74 5.65 0.82
N LEU A 130 21.86 4.78 1.32
CA LEU A 130 20.96 5.08 2.44
C LEU A 130 21.73 5.30 3.75
N SER A 131 22.86 4.63 3.94
CA SER A 131 23.69 4.79 5.15
C SER A 131 24.32 6.19 5.30
N LEU A 132 24.43 6.92 4.19
CA LEU A 132 24.96 8.29 4.15
C LEU A 132 23.89 9.35 4.41
N VAL A 133 22.61 8.98 4.52
CA VAL A 133 21.50 9.91 4.68
C VAL A 133 21.09 9.98 6.15
N SER A 134 21.01 11.19 6.68
CA SER A 134 20.59 11.45 8.06
C SER A 134 19.06 11.35 8.23
N GLU A 135 18.61 11.20 9.48
CA GLU A 135 17.18 11.23 9.80
C GLU A 135 16.55 12.58 9.44
N ASP A 136 17.26 13.68 9.65
CA ASP A 136 16.77 15.04 9.38
C ASP A 136 16.56 15.28 7.88
N GLU A 137 17.47 14.79 7.02
CA GLU A 137 17.29 14.84 5.56
C GLU A 137 16.04 14.07 5.12
N LEU A 138 15.78 12.88 5.70
CA LEU A 138 14.57 12.12 5.41
C LEU A 138 13.31 12.81 5.96
N ARG A 139 13.39 13.48 7.11
CA ARG A 139 12.27 14.28 7.64
C ARG A 139 11.96 15.46 6.74
N ALA A 140 12.99 16.18 6.28
CA ALA A 140 12.86 17.27 5.32
C ALA A 140 12.28 16.79 3.99
N ALA A 141 12.60 15.56 3.56
CA ALA A 141 12.01 14.91 2.39
C ALA A 141 10.59 14.36 2.60
N GLY A 142 9.95 14.60 3.76
CA GLY A 142 8.55 14.28 4.02
C GLY A 142 8.28 12.89 4.57
N PHE A 143 9.30 12.12 4.97
CA PHE A 143 9.10 10.79 5.57
C PHE A 143 8.53 10.83 7.00
N GLY A 144 8.56 12.00 7.65
CA GLY A 144 8.01 12.21 8.99
C GLY A 144 8.60 11.26 10.03
N TYR A 145 7.77 10.70 10.91
CA TYR A 145 8.23 9.77 11.95
C TYR A 145 8.83 8.46 11.40
N ARG A 146 8.64 8.14 10.09
CA ARG A 146 9.23 6.95 9.46
C ARG A 146 10.70 7.14 9.12
N ALA A 147 11.20 8.37 9.08
CA ALA A 147 12.62 8.66 8.87
C ALA A 147 13.51 7.88 9.86
N LYS A 148 13.14 7.87 11.15
CA LYS A 148 13.85 7.11 12.19
C LYS A 148 13.89 5.60 11.93
N TYR A 149 12.83 5.06 11.32
CA TYR A 149 12.73 3.63 10.99
C TYR A 149 13.63 3.27 9.82
N ILE A 150 13.71 4.13 8.81
CA ILE A 150 14.59 3.93 7.65
C ILE A 150 16.04 3.92 8.13
N VAL A 151 16.48 4.95 8.86
CA VAL A 151 17.85 5.02 9.39
C VAL A 151 18.15 3.84 10.33
N GLY A 152 17.23 3.51 11.23
CA GLY A 152 17.38 2.38 12.13
C GLY A 152 17.47 1.03 11.41
N THR A 153 16.66 0.83 10.36
CA THR A 153 16.66 -0.39 9.55
C THR A 153 17.94 -0.52 8.75
N VAL A 154 18.45 0.58 8.17
CA VAL A 154 19.73 0.58 7.44
C VAL A 154 20.86 0.11 8.36
N LYS A 155 20.96 0.67 9.57
CA LYS A 155 21.95 0.26 10.57
C LYS A 155 21.77 -1.20 10.98
N ALA A 156 20.54 -1.62 11.24
CA ALA A 156 20.23 -3.00 11.62
C ALA A 156 20.64 -4.00 10.53
N LEU A 157 20.41 -3.67 9.25
CA LEU A 157 20.80 -4.48 8.10
C LEU A 157 22.31 -4.54 7.90
N GLN A 158 23.02 -3.42 8.06
CA GLN A 158 24.48 -3.40 7.95
C GLN A 158 25.17 -4.31 8.99
N SER A 159 24.54 -4.49 10.16
CA SER A 159 25.01 -5.41 11.20
C SER A 159 24.64 -6.88 10.96
N LYS A 160 23.90 -7.21 9.89
CA LYS A 160 23.56 -8.59 9.51
C LYS A 160 24.66 -9.19 8.61
N PRO A 161 24.74 -10.53 8.51
CA PRO A 161 25.64 -11.21 7.58
C PRO A 161 25.53 -10.69 6.14
N GLY A 162 26.68 -10.62 5.44
CA GLY A 162 26.76 -10.15 4.06
C GLY A 162 26.30 -8.71 3.84
N GLY A 163 26.46 -7.84 4.85
CA GLY A 163 25.99 -6.46 4.80
C GLY A 163 24.47 -6.34 4.68
N GLY A 164 23.73 -7.35 5.12
CA GLY A 164 22.26 -7.38 5.11
C GLY A 164 21.63 -7.86 3.81
N ALA A 165 22.30 -7.74 2.66
CA ALA A 165 21.77 -8.24 1.39
C ALA A 165 21.67 -9.77 1.39
N GLU A 166 22.74 -10.46 1.82
CA GLU A 166 22.73 -11.93 1.93
C GLU A 166 21.71 -12.42 2.95
N TRP A 167 21.61 -11.74 4.09
CA TRP A 167 20.61 -12.04 5.11
C TRP A 167 19.18 -11.89 4.57
N LEU A 168 18.87 -10.85 3.80
CA LEU A 168 17.54 -10.69 3.20
C LEU A 168 17.22 -11.80 2.18
N VAL A 169 18.23 -12.24 1.41
CA VAL A 169 18.06 -13.34 0.44
C VAL A 169 17.84 -14.67 1.16
N SER A 170 18.56 -14.93 2.25
CA SER A 170 18.43 -16.18 2.99
C SER A 170 17.05 -16.38 3.62
N LEU A 171 16.28 -15.30 3.86
CA LEU A 171 14.90 -15.41 4.34
C LEU A 171 13.97 -16.16 3.36
N ARG A 172 14.32 -16.27 2.07
CA ARG A 172 13.51 -17.03 1.09
C ARG A 172 13.42 -18.52 1.39
N SER A 173 14.40 -19.08 2.10
CA SER A 173 14.44 -20.51 2.43
C SER A 173 13.81 -20.85 3.79
N LEU A 174 13.28 -19.85 4.51
CA LEU A 174 12.66 -20.04 5.81
C LEU A 174 11.14 -20.19 5.71
N ASP A 175 10.54 -20.74 6.76
CA ASP A 175 9.08 -20.80 6.87
C ASP A 175 8.50 -19.42 7.16
N LEU A 176 7.24 -19.18 6.75
CA LEU A 176 6.61 -17.87 6.85
C LEU A 176 6.69 -17.27 8.27
N ASN A 177 6.45 -18.06 9.31
CA ASN A 177 6.50 -17.55 10.68
C ASN A 177 7.90 -17.03 11.04
N GLU A 178 8.95 -17.77 10.67
CA GLU A 178 10.34 -17.38 10.90
C GLU A 178 10.70 -16.13 10.08
N VAL A 179 10.22 -16.02 8.84
CA VAL A 179 10.37 -14.82 8.01
C VAL A 179 9.74 -13.61 8.69
N ILE A 180 8.51 -13.74 9.19
CA ILE A 180 7.80 -12.65 9.86
C ILE A 180 8.54 -12.24 11.13
N GLU A 181 8.96 -13.19 11.97
CA GLU A 181 9.72 -12.92 13.19
C GLU A 181 11.04 -12.21 12.89
N ALA A 182 11.81 -12.72 11.92
CA ALA A 182 13.08 -12.15 11.50
C ALA A 182 12.92 -10.70 11.00
N LEU A 183 11.93 -10.44 10.14
CA LEU A 183 11.65 -9.10 9.61
C LEU A 183 11.14 -8.13 10.69
N CYS A 184 10.35 -8.61 11.67
CA CYS A 184 9.85 -7.78 12.76
C CYS A 184 10.95 -7.30 13.72
N THR A 185 12.18 -7.85 13.63
CA THR A 185 13.34 -7.30 14.35
C THR A 185 13.79 -5.95 13.80
N LEU A 186 13.39 -5.59 12.58
CA LEU A 186 13.77 -4.32 11.94
C LEU A 186 12.91 -3.16 12.47
N PRO A 187 13.52 -1.99 12.77
CA PRO A 187 12.78 -0.82 13.26
C PRO A 187 11.62 -0.41 12.35
N GLY A 188 10.41 -0.33 12.90
CA GLY A 188 9.21 0.10 12.18
C GLY A 188 8.54 -1.00 11.33
N VAL A 189 9.08 -2.22 11.35
CA VAL A 189 8.47 -3.38 10.70
C VAL A 189 7.65 -4.15 11.72
N GLY A 190 6.32 -4.09 11.57
CA GLY A 190 5.39 -4.96 12.31
C GLY A 190 4.84 -6.08 11.43
N PRO A 191 4.01 -6.99 11.97
CA PRO A 191 3.55 -8.19 11.27
C PRO A 191 2.94 -7.90 9.89
N LYS A 192 2.11 -6.85 9.76
CA LYS A 192 1.54 -6.45 8.47
C LYS A 192 2.61 -6.09 7.44
N VAL A 193 3.61 -5.30 7.84
CA VAL A 193 4.69 -4.87 6.93
C VAL A 193 5.57 -6.06 6.58
N ALA A 194 5.90 -6.91 7.57
CA ALA A 194 6.63 -8.15 7.34
C ALA A 194 5.90 -9.07 6.35
N SER A 195 4.57 -9.25 6.48
CA SER A 195 3.79 -10.05 5.52
C SER A 195 3.77 -9.44 4.12
N CYS A 196 3.76 -8.10 4.00
CA CYS A 196 3.91 -7.46 2.69
C CYS A 196 5.26 -7.79 2.05
N ILE A 197 6.36 -7.73 2.82
CA ILE A 197 7.70 -8.06 2.33
C ILE A 197 7.76 -9.55 1.96
N ALA A 198 7.22 -10.43 2.80
CA ALA A 198 7.18 -11.87 2.57
C ALA A 198 6.44 -12.21 1.27
N LEU A 199 5.24 -11.65 1.08
CA LEU A 199 4.39 -11.89 -0.08
C LEU A 199 5.01 -11.38 -1.39
N PHE A 200 5.52 -10.14 -1.40
CA PHE A 200 5.94 -9.47 -2.63
C PHE A 200 7.43 -9.61 -2.96
N SER A 201 8.25 -10.10 -2.03
CA SER A 201 9.71 -10.11 -2.21
C SER A 201 10.42 -11.38 -1.75
N LEU A 202 9.77 -12.30 -1.02
CA LEU A 202 10.42 -13.49 -0.45
C LEU A 202 9.71 -14.81 -0.82
N ASP A 203 8.93 -14.81 -1.90
CA ASP A 203 8.25 -15.99 -2.47
C ASP A 203 7.24 -16.69 -1.52
N GLN A 204 6.81 -16.03 -0.44
CA GLN A 204 5.82 -16.56 0.51
C GLN A 204 4.38 -16.29 0.00
N HIS A 205 3.95 -17.03 -1.03
CA HIS A 205 2.69 -16.77 -1.76
C HIS A 205 1.41 -16.89 -0.90
N HIS A 206 1.50 -17.59 0.24
CA HIS A 206 0.40 -17.76 1.19
C HIS A 206 0.40 -16.68 2.29
N ALA A 207 1.38 -15.77 2.32
CA ALA A 207 1.42 -14.68 3.30
C ALA A 207 0.28 -13.68 3.04
N VAL A 208 -0.47 -13.33 4.09
CA VAL A 208 -1.65 -12.45 4.00
C VAL A 208 -1.42 -11.19 4.84
N PRO A 209 -1.07 -10.03 4.24
CA PRO A 209 -0.91 -8.79 4.97
C PRO A 209 -2.26 -8.22 5.42
N VAL A 210 -2.63 -8.44 6.68
CA VAL A 210 -3.92 -7.98 7.21
C VAL A 210 -3.84 -6.53 7.69
N ASP A 211 -4.53 -5.63 6.97
CA ASP A 211 -4.80 -4.26 7.38
C ASP A 211 -6.30 -3.99 7.53
N THR A 212 -6.69 -2.73 7.68
CA THR A 212 -8.10 -2.34 7.84
C THR A 212 -8.95 -2.57 6.59
N HIS A 213 -8.36 -2.60 5.39
CA HIS A 213 -9.07 -2.91 4.15
C HIS A 213 -9.27 -4.41 4.01
N VAL A 214 -8.22 -5.20 4.24
CA VAL A 214 -8.30 -6.66 4.25
C VAL A 214 -9.26 -7.15 5.34
N TRP A 215 -9.27 -6.51 6.51
CA TRP A 215 -10.27 -6.75 7.56
C TRP A 215 -11.70 -6.56 7.06
N LYS A 216 -11.98 -5.47 6.33
CA LYS A 216 -13.33 -5.22 5.76
C LYS A 216 -13.72 -6.27 4.72
N ILE A 217 -12.77 -6.75 3.92
CA ILE A 217 -12.99 -7.84 2.96
C ILE A 217 -13.32 -9.14 3.71
N ALA A 218 -12.48 -9.51 4.68
CA ALA A 218 -12.64 -10.72 5.47
C ALA A 218 -13.99 -10.74 6.21
N THR A 219 -14.31 -9.67 6.94
CA THR A 219 -15.58 -9.53 7.67
C THR A 219 -16.81 -9.41 6.78
N ARG A 220 -16.65 -9.20 5.47
CA ARG A 220 -17.78 -9.19 4.53
C ARG A 220 -18.01 -10.56 3.89
N TYR A 221 -16.94 -11.26 3.52
CA TYR A 221 -17.02 -12.43 2.64
C TYR A 221 -16.53 -13.75 3.25
N LEU A 222 -15.73 -13.70 4.32
CA LEU A 222 -15.10 -14.88 4.92
C LEU A 222 -15.59 -15.13 6.35
N MET A 223 -15.76 -14.06 7.12
CA MET A 223 -16.02 -14.10 8.57
C MET A 223 -17.08 -13.05 8.96
N PRO A 224 -18.32 -13.13 8.44
CA PRO A 224 -19.38 -12.14 8.69
C PRO A 224 -19.74 -11.98 10.16
N GLU A 225 -19.51 -13.00 10.98
CA GLU A 225 -19.69 -12.97 12.43
C GLU A 225 -18.78 -11.96 13.15
N LEU A 226 -17.68 -11.54 12.50
CA LEU A 226 -16.73 -10.57 13.06
C LEU A 226 -17.00 -9.12 12.63
N ALA A 227 -18.09 -8.84 11.91
CA ALA A 227 -18.36 -7.52 11.33
C ALA A 227 -18.44 -6.36 12.35
N THR A 228 -18.80 -6.63 13.60
CA THR A 228 -18.88 -5.65 14.68
C THR A 228 -17.64 -5.63 15.58
N ALA A 229 -16.72 -6.58 15.39
CA ALA A 229 -15.51 -6.69 16.18
C ALA A 229 -14.47 -5.63 15.79
N ARG A 230 -13.59 -5.29 16.74
CA ARG A 230 -12.44 -4.42 16.49
C ARG A 230 -11.25 -5.28 16.05
N LEU A 231 -10.50 -4.81 15.05
CA LEU A 231 -9.28 -5.47 14.61
C LEU A 231 -8.25 -5.49 15.76
N THR A 232 -7.76 -6.69 16.09
CA THR A 232 -6.71 -6.95 17.09
C THR A 232 -5.63 -7.84 16.49
N PRO A 233 -4.42 -7.92 17.07
CA PRO A 233 -3.37 -8.81 16.56
C PRO A 233 -3.82 -10.28 16.43
N LYS A 234 -4.56 -10.80 17.42
CA LYS A 234 -5.12 -12.17 17.37
C LYS A 234 -6.10 -12.35 16.22
N LEU A 235 -6.92 -11.33 15.95
CA LEU A 235 -7.86 -11.37 14.83
C LEU A 235 -7.17 -11.21 13.48
N CYS A 236 -6.04 -10.51 13.39
CA CYS A 236 -5.22 -10.49 12.17
C CYS A 236 -4.75 -11.90 11.80
N ILE A 237 -4.29 -12.68 12.79
CA ILE A 237 -3.87 -14.08 12.57
C ILE A 237 -5.05 -14.92 12.07
N ARG A 238 -6.20 -14.86 12.75
CA ARG A 238 -7.40 -15.59 12.33
C ARG A 238 -7.88 -15.22 10.92
N VAL A 239 -7.76 -13.95 10.54
CA VAL A 239 -8.09 -13.52 9.18
C VAL A 239 -7.11 -14.12 8.17
N ALA A 240 -5.81 -14.07 8.44
CA ALA A 240 -4.82 -14.69 7.57
C ALA A 240 -5.07 -16.20 7.39
N GLU A 241 -5.35 -16.91 8.49
CA GLU A 241 -5.74 -18.33 8.47
C GLU A 241 -7.01 -18.58 7.65
N ALA A 242 -8.03 -17.73 7.75
CA ALA A 242 -9.25 -17.86 6.96
C ALA A 242 -8.98 -17.69 5.45
N PHE A 243 -8.09 -16.78 5.07
CA PHE A 243 -7.65 -16.66 3.67
C PHE A 243 -6.87 -17.90 3.22
N VAL A 244 -5.93 -18.40 4.01
CA VAL A 244 -5.17 -19.63 3.70
C VAL A 244 -6.07 -20.85 3.60
N SER A 245 -7.02 -21.00 4.52
CA SER A 245 -8.00 -22.10 4.50
C SER A 245 -8.85 -22.08 3.23
N LYS A 246 -9.21 -20.89 2.71
CA LYS A 246 -10.05 -20.75 1.52
C LYS A 246 -9.28 -20.83 0.20
N PHE A 247 -8.08 -20.26 0.14
CA PHE A 247 -7.34 -20.04 -1.10
C PHE A 247 -6.01 -20.82 -1.18
N GLY A 248 -5.68 -21.56 -0.13
CA GLY A 248 -4.51 -22.43 -0.07
C GLY A 248 -3.19 -21.69 -0.28
N LYS A 249 -2.30 -22.32 -1.05
CA LYS A 249 -0.91 -21.87 -1.25
C LYS A 249 -0.76 -20.48 -1.87
N TYR A 250 -1.80 -19.95 -2.52
CA TYR A 250 -1.80 -18.63 -3.18
C TYR A 250 -2.71 -17.61 -2.48
N ALA A 251 -2.99 -17.81 -1.19
CA ALA A 251 -3.89 -16.94 -0.43
C ALA A 251 -3.49 -15.45 -0.46
N GLY A 252 -2.20 -15.13 -0.45
CA GLY A 252 -1.73 -13.75 -0.58
C GLY A 252 -2.02 -13.15 -1.95
N TRP A 253 -1.94 -13.94 -3.02
CA TRP A 253 -2.29 -13.50 -4.38
C TRP A 253 -3.80 -13.26 -4.51
N ALA A 254 -4.61 -14.19 -4.01
CA ALA A 254 -6.07 -14.03 -3.98
C ALA A 254 -6.48 -12.80 -3.16
N GLN A 255 -5.86 -12.59 -1.99
CA GLN A 255 -6.07 -11.39 -1.18
C GLN A 255 -5.70 -10.12 -1.96
N THR A 256 -4.61 -10.14 -2.73
CA THR A 256 -4.17 -8.99 -3.54
C THR A 256 -5.22 -8.63 -4.60
N VAL A 257 -5.76 -9.62 -5.31
CA VAL A 257 -6.86 -9.40 -6.29
C VAL A 257 -8.09 -8.79 -5.63
N LEU A 258 -8.52 -9.33 -4.48
CA LEU A 258 -9.66 -8.81 -3.73
C LEU A 258 -9.42 -7.38 -3.21
N PHE A 259 -8.20 -7.09 -2.76
CA PHE A 259 -7.83 -5.74 -2.32
C PHE A 259 -7.87 -4.74 -3.48
N ILE A 260 -7.33 -5.11 -4.65
CA ILE A 260 -7.36 -4.29 -5.86
C ILE A 260 -8.80 -3.95 -6.24
N ALA A 261 -9.69 -4.94 -6.24
CA ALA A 261 -11.10 -4.75 -6.56
C ALA A 261 -11.82 -3.78 -5.60
N GLU A 262 -11.32 -3.60 -4.37
CA GLU A 262 -11.89 -2.68 -3.39
C GLU A 262 -11.30 -1.25 -3.46
N LEU A 263 -10.25 -1.02 -4.26
CA LEU A 263 -9.69 0.32 -4.45
C LEU A 263 -10.69 1.24 -5.16
N PRO A 264 -10.91 2.49 -4.69
CA PRO A 264 -11.91 3.39 -5.28
C PRO A 264 -11.73 3.64 -6.78
N SER A 265 -10.50 3.76 -7.26
CA SER A 265 -10.20 3.95 -8.68
C SER A 265 -10.55 2.72 -9.53
N GLN A 266 -10.45 1.52 -8.95
CA GLN A 266 -10.68 0.26 -9.65
C GLN A 266 -12.16 -0.12 -9.64
N LYS A 267 -12.89 0.17 -8.57
CA LYS A 267 -14.36 0.02 -8.54
C LYS A 267 -15.07 0.76 -9.68
N ALA A 268 -14.51 1.87 -10.15
CA ALA A 268 -15.04 2.63 -11.28
C ALA A 268 -14.80 1.95 -12.64
N LEU A 269 -13.84 1.04 -12.73
CA LEU A 269 -13.48 0.30 -13.95
C LEU A 269 -14.14 -1.08 -14.02
N LEU A 270 -14.65 -1.58 -12.90
CA LEU A 270 -15.34 -2.86 -12.83
C LEU A 270 -16.82 -2.71 -13.26
N PRO A 271 -17.37 -3.66 -14.02
CA PRO A 271 -18.78 -3.64 -14.39
C PRO A 271 -19.67 -3.72 -13.13
N THR A 272 -20.72 -2.91 -13.06
CA THR A 272 -21.63 -2.78 -11.92
C THR A 272 -22.51 -4.01 -11.64
N ASN A 273 -22.34 -5.12 -12.38
CA ASN A 273 -23.29 -6.24 -12.41
C ASN A 273 -22.87 -7.47 -11.58
N SER A 274 -22.15 -7.29 -10.47
CA SER A 274 -22.00 -8.35 -9.47
C SER A 274 -22.86 -8.01 -8.27
N GLU A 275 -24.05 -8.62 -8.19
CA GLU A 275 -24.96 -8.49 -7.06
C GLU A 275 -24.20 -8.75 -5.75
N THR A 276 -24.23 -7.76 -4.85
CA THR A 276 -23.86 -8.00 -3.46
C THR A 276 -24.97 -8.85 -2.85
N PRO A 277 -24.68 -9.91 -2.07
CA PRO A 277 -25.72 -10.61 -1.33
C PRO A 277 -26.47 -9.57 -0.48
N GLN A 278 -27.74 -9.36 -0.81
CA GLN A 278 -28.58 -8.38 -0.13
C GLN A 278 -28.57 -8.70 1.37
N LYS A 279 -28.29 -7.70 2.19
CA LYS A 279 -28.61 -7.74 3.63
C LYS A 279 -30.10 -8.01 3.75
N GLN A 280 -30.49 -9.25 4.03
CA GLN A 280 -31.84 -9.56 4.48
C GLN A 280 -32.09 -8.75 5.77
N LYS A 281 -32.99 -7.78 5.69
CA LYS A 281 -33.59 -7.16 6.87
C LYS A 281 -34.35 -8.26 7.60
N SER A 282 -33.95 -8.57 8.83
CA SER A 282 -34.67 -9.52 9.68
C SER A 282 -36.07 -8.97 9.97
N VAL A 283 -37.09 -9.53 9.32
CA VAL A 283 -38.48 -9.45 9.79
C VAL A 283 -38.62 -10.52 10.87
N ARG A 284 -38.98 -10.08 12.07
CA ARG A 284 -39.14 -10.92 13.26
C ARG A 284 -40.47 -11.66 13.16
N THR A 285 -40.45 -12.92 12.71
CA THR A 285 -41.61 -13.80 12.78
C THR A 285 -41.23 -15.07 13.54
N LYS A 286 -41.86 -15.25 14.71
CA LYS A 286 -41.81 -16.47 15.53
C LYS A 286 -42.50 -17.61 14.77
N VAL A 287 -41.81 -18.70 14.43
CA VAL A 287 -42.42 -20.04 14.33
C VAL A 287 -41.41 -21.13 14.72
N LYS A 288 -41.97 -22.16 15.35
CA LYS A 288 -41.41 -23.36 15.97
C LYS A 288 -40.47 -24.20 15.11
N GLU A 289 -39.57 -24.85 15.84
CA GLU A 289 -38.58 -25.85 15.44
C GLU A 289 -39.25 -27.13 14.86
N SER A 290 -38.78 -27.58 13.71
CA SER A 290 -38.86 -28.99 13.29
C SER A 290 -37.71 -29.29 12.33
N ALA A 291 -37.01 -30.39 12.60
CA ALA A 291 -35.76 -30.78 11.96
C ALA A 291 -35.98 -31.46 10.60
N THR A 292 -35.14 -31.14 9.60
CA THR A 292 -34.88 -32.06 8.49
C THR A 292 -33.47 -31.84 7.93
N LYS A 293 -32.70 -32.93 7.85
CA LYS A 293 -31.35 -33.03 7.27
C LYS A 293 -31.40 -32.81 5.75
N LEU A 294 -30.41 -32.07 5.20
CA LEU A 294 -30.01 -32.16 3.80
C LEU A 294 -28.48 -32.14 3.68
N SER A 295 -27.99 -32.94 2.72
CA SER A 295 -26.63 -33.46 2.50
C SER A 295 -25.63 -32.48 1.88
N PRO A 296 -24.31 -32.75 1.99
CA PRO A 296 -23.25 -31.87 1.48
C PRO A 296 -23.10 -31.93 -0.05
N PHE A 297 -22.80 -30.78 -0.65
CA PHE A 297 -22.40 -30.62 -2.05
C PHE A 297 -20.99 -31.20 -2.27
N ILE A 298 -20.87 -32.11 -3.25
CA ILE A 298 -19.61 -32.68 -3.74
C ILE A 298 -19.12 -31.82 -4.92
N PHE A 299 -17.83 -31.49 -4.91
CA PHE A 299 -17.13 -30.84 -6.03
C PHE A 299 -16.32 -31.93 -6.74
N GLU A 300 -16.67 -32.26 -7.98
CA GLU A 300 -15.88 -33.17 -8.83
C GLU A 300 -14.81 -32.38 -9.58
N GLU A 301 -13.55 -32.82 -9.48
CA GLU A 301 -12.46 -32.37 -10.35
C GLU A 301 -12.54 -33.05 -11.72
N PRO A 302 -12.23 -32.35 -12.82
CA PRO A 302 -12.14 -33.00 -14.13
C PRO A 302 -10.81 -33.76 -14.25
N ASN A 303 -10.92 -35.05 -14.59
CA ASN A 303 -9.80 -35.91 -14.95
C ASN A 303 -9.18 -35.52 -16.31
N SER A 304 -7.84 -35.55 -16.34
CA SER A 304 -6.88 -35.65 -17.47
C SER A 304 -6.96 -34.64 -18.61
#